data_AF-A0A6L4Y6B7-F1
#
_entry.id   AF-A0A6L4Y6B7-F1
#
_cell.length_a   1.000
_cell.length_b   1.000
_cell.length_c   1.000
_cell.angle_alpha   90.00
_cell.angle_beta   90.00
_cell.angle_gamma   90.00
#
_symmetry.space_group_name_H-M   'P 1'
#
loop_
_entity.id
_entity.type
_entity.pdbx_description
1 polymer ?
#
loop_
_entity_poly.entity_id
_entity_poly.type
_entity_poly.pdbx_seq_one_letter_code
_entity_poly.pdbx_strand_id
1 'polypeptide(L)'
;VLLDSGKGIPCQMVCIGKGIRANAEFLDKSGILVDQGVVVDKFTCSNIQNVFAAGDVAVTLDPITGERIVTGLWTNAAEMGNCAGRNMAGQPSAYSGTFGILNATQVADEPFVSMGIVHTKGTDYETHIVATPNIYRKLVFTPDGTMLVGALFIGDISKTGLYRYIIRERMSIKDIKSEIVNHRLHYGNFLR
;
A
#
# COMPACT_ATOMS: atom_id res chain seq x y z
N VAL A 1 21.89 -6.67 -25.50
CA VAL A 1 21.97 -5.81 -24.29
C VAL A 1 23.41 -5.81 -23.78
N LEU A 2 23.98 -4.65 -23.42
CA LEU A 2 25.32 -4.55 -22.81
C LEU A 2 25.15 -4.24 -21.32
N LEU A 3 25.76 -5.05 -20.45
CA LEU A 3 25.77 -4.82 -19.01
C LEU A 3 26.82 -3.78 -18.61
N ASP A 4 26.67 -3.20 -17.43
CA ASP A 4 27.68 -2.38 -16.74
C ASP A 4 29.04 -3.09 -16.60
N SER A 5 29.02 -4.41 -16.42
CA SER A 5 30.20 -5.28 -16.43
C SER A 5 30.91 -5.40 -17.79
N GLY A 6 30.38 -4.80 -18.86
CA GLY A 6 30.90 -4.91 -20.23
C GLY A 6 30.50 -6.21 -20.95
N LYS A 7 29.78 -7.12 -20.28
CA LYS A 7 29.28 -8.36 -20.89
C LYS A 7 28.09 -8.08 -21.81
N GLY A 8 28.13 -8.61 -23.03
CA GLY A 8 26.99 -8.63 -23.95
C GLY A 8 26.05 -9.81 -23.69
N ILE A 9 24.75 -9.54 -23.63
CA ILE A 9 23.66 -10.54 -23.66
C ILE A 9 22.99 -10.47 -25.05
N PRO A 10 23.13 -11.50 -25.89
CA PRO A 10 22.38 -11.63 -27.13
C PRO A 10 20.87 -11.73 -26.85
N CYS A 11 20.06 -10.92 -27.51
CA CYS A 11 18.61 -10.92 -27.35
C CYS A 11 17.94 -10.34 -28.60
N GLN A 12 16.74 -10.81 -28.93
CA GLN A 12 15.92 -10.28 -30.01
C GLN A 12 14.88 -9.26 -29.52
N MET A 13 14.57 -9.28 -28.21
CA MET A 13 13.62 -8.41 -27.55
C MET A 13 14.15 -7.99 -26.18
N VAL A 14 13.82 -6.77 -25.77
CA VAL A 14 14.13 -6.22 -24.45
C VAL A 14 12.86 -5.62 -23.86
N CYS A 15 12.48 -6.07 -22.66
CA CYS A 15 11.39 -5.48 -21.88
C CYS A 15 11.98 -4.61 -20.76
N ILE A 16 11.52 -3.36 -20.64
CA ILE A 16 12.04 -2.39 -19.66
C ILE A 16 10.93 -2.02 -18.67
N GLY A 17 11.07 -2.46 -17.41
CA GLY A 17 10.16 -2.11 -16.31
C GLY A 17 10.93 -1.44 -15.16
N LYS A 18 11.36 -0.19 -15.34
CA LYS A 18 12.22 0.53 -14.37
C LYS A 18 11.48 1.52 -13.45
N GLY A 19 10.16 1.36 -13.34
CA GLY A 19 9.28 2.28 -12.64
C GLY A 19 8.49 3.20 -13.58
N ILE A 20 7.55 3.92 -12.99
CA ILE A 20 6.62 4.85 -13.66
C ILE A 20 6.81 6.26 -13.12
N ARG A 21 6.30 7.25 -13.85
CA ARG A 21 6.19 8.66 -13.42
C ARG A 21 4.78 9.15 -13.71
N ALA A 22 4.26 10.03 -12.87
CA ALA A 22 2.97 10.65 -13.10
C ALA A 22 3.01 11.52 -14.38
N ASN A 23 2.03 11.35 -15.26
CA ASN A 23 1.86 12.18 -16.45
C ASN A 23 1.16 13.50 -16.05
N ALA A 24 1.92 14.47 -15.57
CA ALA A 24 1.41 15.74 -15.04
C ALA A 24 1.99 16.97 -15.76
N GLU A 25 2.82 16.78 -16.79
CA GLU A 25 3.54 17.85 -17.50
C GLU A 25 2.59 18.83 -18.20
N PHE A 26 1.41 18.36 -18.61
CA PHE A 26 0.39 19.22 -19.23
C PHE A 26 -0.22 20.25 -18.25
N LEU A 27 0.02 20.09 -16.94
CA LEU A 27 -0.42 21.01 -15.90
C LEU A 27 0.60 22.13 -15.65
N ASP A 28 1.72 22.15 -16.38
CA ASP A 28 2.69 23.24 -16.29
C ASP A 28 2.00 24.60 -16.49
N LYS A 29 2.27 25.53 -15.56
CA LYS A 29 1.68 26.88 -15.53
C LYS A 29 0.17 26.95 -15.24
N SER A 30 -0.49 25.84 -14.92
CA SER A 30 -1.91 25.84 -14.50
C SER A 30 -2.14 26.44 -13.12
N GLY A 31 -1.09 26.55 -12.30
CA GLY A 31 -1.20 26.91 -10.88
C GLY A 31 -1.52 25.72 -9.97
N ILE A 32 -1.77 24.53 -10.52
CA ILE A 32 -1.90 23.29 -9.74
C ILE A 32 -0.54 22.92 -9.17
N LEU A 33 -0.52 22.58 -7.88
CA LEU A 33 0.67 22.12 -7.19
C LEU A 33 1.02 20.70 -7.65
N VAL A 34 2.14 20.59 -8.35
CA VAL A 34 2.70 19.32 -8.83
C VAL A 34 4.04 19.07 -8.13
N ASP A 35 4.18 17.90 -7.51
CA ASP A 35 5.41 17.39 -6.90
C ASP A 35 5.42 15.87 -7.03
N GLN A 36 6.14 15.33 -8.03
CA GLN A 36 6.08 13.92 -8.47
C GLN A 36 4.71 13.44 -8.97
N GLY A 37 3.69 14.30 -8.93
CA GLY A 37 2.30 14.11 -9.29
C GLY A 37 1.45 15.29 -8.78
N VAL A 38 0.14 15.28 -8.99
CA VAL A 38 -0.78 16.31 -8.48
C VAL A 38 -0.93 16.14 -6.97
N VAL A 39 -0.49 17.14 -6.20
CA VAL A 39 -0.61 17.13 -4.74
C VAL A 39 -2.06 17.36 -4.35
N VAL A 40 -2.62 16.42 -3.58
CA VAL A 40 -4.00 16.49 -3.09
C VAL A 40 -4.08 16.39 -1.58
N ASP A 41 -5.15 16.93 -1.02
CA ASP A 41 -5.51 16.77 0.39
C ASP A 41 -6.21 15.42 0.65
N LYS A 42 -6.64 15.21 1.90
CA LYS A 42 -7.40 14.00 2.30
C LYS A 42 -8.77 13.87 1.61
N PHE A 43 -9.26 14.90 0.95
CA PHE A 43 -10.49 14.88 0.16
C PHE A 43 -10.20 14.71 -1.33
N THR A 44 -8.95 14.38 -1.69
CA THR A 44 -8.45 14.25 -3.07
C THR A 44 -8.56 15.54 -3.89
N CYS A 45 -8.72 16.69 -3.23
CA CYS A 45 -8.77 18.00 -3.85
C CYS A 45 -7.36 18.55 -4.02
N SER A 46 -7.07 19.12 -5.18
CA SER A 46 -5.84 19.89 -5.40
C SER A 46 -5.88 21.23 -4.63
N ASN A 47 -4.81 22.02 -4.75
CA ASN A 47 -4.79 23.38 -4.23
C ASN A 47 -5.76 24.35 -4.94
N ILE A 48 -6.35 23.95 -6.07
CA ILE A 48 -7.39 24.71 -6.78
C ILE A 48 -8.76 24.11 -6.44
N GLN A 49 -9.69 24.97 -6.01
CA GLN A 49 -11.04 24.56 -5.66
C GLN A 49 -11.75 23.87 -6.84
N ASN A 50 -12.49 22.79 -6.54
CA ASN A 50 -13.23 21.98 -7.51
C ASN A 50 -12.36 21.25 -8.55
N VAL A 51 -11.04 21.17 -8.33
CA VAL A 51 -10.11 20.37 -9.15
C VAL A 51 -9.57 19.25 -8.29
N PHE A 52 -9.79 18.01 -8.74
CA PHE A 52 -9.45 16.79 -8.00
C PHE A 52 -8.47 15.93 -8.79
N ALA A 53 -7.70 15.08 -8.09
CA ALA A 53 -6.86 14.07 -8.71
C ALA A 53 -6.89 12.77 -7.90
N ALA A 54 -6.79 11.64 -8.60
CA ALA A 54 -6.85 10.31 -8.01
C ALA A 54 -5.99 9.32 -8.80
N GLY A 55 -5.57 8.24 -8.13
CA GLY A 55 -4.74 7.20 -8.75
C GLY A 55 -3.28 7.62 -8.91
N ASP A 56 -2.59 6.99 -9.87
CA ASP A 56 -1.13 7.08 -10.04
C ASP A 56 -0.62 8.51 -10.27
N VAL A 57 -1.49 9.42 -10.74
CA VAL A 57 -1.12 10.82 -10.96
C VAL A 57 -1.11 11.63 -9.65
N ALA A 58 -1.76 11.14 -8.59
CA ALA A 58 -1.99 11.90 -7.38
C ALA A 58 -0.94 11.59 -6.30
N VAL A 59 -0.52 12.65 -5.62
CA VAL A 59 0.36 12.61 -4.44
C VAL A 59 -0.49 12.93 -3.23
N THR A 60 -0.61 11.96 -2.33
CA THR A 60 -1.37 12.07 -1.08
C THR A 60 -0.42 12.11 0.11
N LEU A 61 -0.97 12.13 1.33
CA LEU A 61 -0.20 12.06 2.56
C LEU A 61 -0.21 10.64 3.12
N ASP A 62 0.97 10.16 3.53
CA ASP A 62 1.08 8.98 4.36
C ASP A 62 0.43 9.26 5.72
N PRO A 63 -0.57 8.46 6.16
CA PRO A 63 -1.31 8.74 7.38
C PRO A 63 -0.54 8.41 8.67
N ILE A 64 0.66 7.85 8.57
CA ILE A 64 1.58 7.60 9.69
C ILE A 64 2.61 8.72 9.78
N THR A 65 3.33 9.01 8.69
CA THR A 65 4.44 9.98 8.72
C THR A 65 3.99 11.40 8.43
N GLY A 66 2.84 11.58 7.80
CA GLY A 66 2.39 12.88 7.28
C GLY A 66 3.18 13.35 6.06
N GLU A 67 4.10 12.54 5.54
CA GLU A 67 4.89 12.88 4.36
C GLU A 67 4.12 12.63 3.07
N ARG A 68 4.55 13.28 1.99
CA ARG A 68 3.99 13.05 0.65
C ARG A 68 4.34 11.65 0.17
N ILE A 69 3.35 10.96 -0.38
CA ILE A 69 3.50 9.62 -0.94
C ILE A 69 2.81 9.52 -2.31
N VAL A 70 3.53 8.89 -3.25
CA VAL A 70 3.00 8.44 -4.53
C VAL A 70 2.73 6.95 -4.42
N THR A 71 1.59 6.49 -4.93
CA THR A 71 1.29 5.05 -4.97
C THR A 71 0.80 4.64 -6.35
N GLY A 72 1.30 3.50 -6.82
CA GLY A 72 0.88 2.86 -8.07
C GLY A 72 0.10 1.57 -7.80
N LEU A 73 -0.90 1.64 -6.91
CA LEU A 73 -1.71 0.49 -6.52
C LEU A 73 -3.14 0.63 -7.02
N TRP A 74 -3.66 -0.42 -7.65
CA TRP A 74 -5.03 -0.41 -8.18
C TRP A 74 -6.09 -0.12 -7.10
N THR A 75 -5.98 -0.76 -5.92
CA THR A 75 -6.89 -0.52 -4.80
C THR A 75 -6.82 0.92 -4.30
N ASN A 76 -5.63 1.53 -4.35
CA ASN A 76 -5.47 2.94 -4.02
C ASN A 76 -6.20 3.84 -5.02
N ALA A 77 -5.97 3.63 -6.31
CA ALA A 77 -6.63 4.39 -7.37
C ALA A 77 -8.15 4.29 -7.28
N ALA A 78 -8.69 3.11 -6.96
CA ALA A 78 -10.11 2.90 -6.76
C ALA A 78 -10.65 3.67 -5.53
N GLU A 79 -9.98 3.60 -4.38
CA GLU A 79 -10.40 4.31 -3.16
C GLU A 79 -10.29 5.84 -3.33
N MET A 80 -9.21 6.35 -3.95
CA MET A 80 -9.06 7.76 -4.27
C MET A 80 -10.12 8.24 -5.28
N GLY A 81 -10.40 7.45 -6.32
CA GLY A 81 -11.41 7.80 -7.33
C GLY A 81 -12.81 7.89 -6.73
N ASN A 82 -13.15 6.98 -5.81
CA ASN A 82 -14.40 7.02 -5.07
C ASN A 82 -14.49 8.31 -4.22
N CYS A 83 -13.43 8.62 -3.46
CA CYS A 83 -13.35 9.84 -2.66
C CYS A 83 -13.53 11.09 -3.53
N ALA A 84 -12.79 11.20 -4.63
CA ALA A 84 -12.87 12.31 -5.56
C ALA A 84 -14.28 12.47 -6.14
N GLY A 85 -14.88 11.38 -6.63
CA GLY A 85 -16.24 11.40 -7.18
C GLY A 85 -17.29 11.85 -6.17
N ARG A 86 -17.20 11.40 -4.92
CA ARG A 86 -18.12 11.81 -3.84
C ARG A 86 -17.98 13.30 -3.52
N ASN A 87 -16.74 13.79 -3.41
CA ASN A 87 -16.51 15.21 -3.13
C ASN A 87 -16.94 16.11 -4.31
N MET A 88 -16.74 15.68 -5.55
CA MET A 88 -17.28 16.35 -6.74
C MET A 88 -18.82 16.40 -6.73
N ALA A 89 -19.48 15.37 -6.20
CA ALA A 89 -20.94 15.30 -6.07
C ALA A 89 -21.49 16.01 -4.82
N GLY A 90 -20.66 16.74 -4.07
CA GLY A 90 -21.09 17.42 -2.84
C GLY A 90 -21.38 16.49 -1.66
N GLN A 91 -20.84 15.26 -1.68
CA GLN A 91 -20.91 14.31 -0.58
C GLN A 91 -19.53 14.19 0.09
N PRO A 92 -19.28 14.90 1.21
CA PRO A 92 -17.97 14.91 1.85
C PRO A 92 -17.47 13.50 2.16
N SER A 93 -16.28 13.16 1.66
CA SER A 93 -15.63 11.88 1.89
C SER A 93 -14.14 12.08 2.04
N ALA A 94 -13.54 11.59 3.12
CA ALA A 94 -12.10 11.61 3.32
C ALA A 94 -11.49 10.27 2.92
N TYR A 95 -10.45 10.32 2.10
CA TYR A 95 -9.58 9.20 1.79
C TYR A 95 -8.71 8.87 3.02
N SER A 96 -8.69 7.60 3.42
CA SER A 96 -8.08 7.13 4.68
C SER A 96 -6.55 6.99 4.63
N GLY A 97 -5.93 7.29 3.49
CA GLY A 97 -4.49 7.13 3.32
C GLY A 97 -4.11 5.71 2.89
N THR A 98 -2.81 5.53 2.66
CA THR A 98 -2.22 4.32 2.10
C THR A 98 -2.09 3.18 3.12
N PHE A 99 -2.30 3.47 4.41
CA PHE A 99 -2.14 2.51 5.49
C PHE A 99 -3.24 1.45 5.47
N GLY A 100 -2.84 0.18 5.41
CA GLY A 100 -3.77 -0.93 5.23
C GLY A 100 -4.29 -1.08 3.80
N ILE A 101 -3.76 -0.34 2.82
CA ILE A 101 -3.94 -0.69 1.41
C ILE A 101 -3.21 -2.01 1.15
N LEU A 102 -3.91 -2.91 0.48
CA LEU A 102 -3.44 -4.24 0.17
C LEU A 102 -2.84 -4.21 -1.24
N ASN A 103 -1.55 -4.46 -1.33
CA ASN A 103 -0.89 -4.73 -2.59
C ASN A 103 -0.90 -6.25 -2.81
N ALA A 104 -1.53 -6.69 -3.90
CA ALA A 104 -1.55 -8.07 -4.32
C ALA A 104 -0.91 -8.20 -5.70
N THR A 105 -0.02 -9.16 -5.85
CA THR A 105 0.57 -9.51 -7.14
C THR A 105 0.84 -11.00 -7.21
N GLN A 106 1.20 -11.48 -8.39
CA GLN A 106 1.57 -12.87 -8.62
C GLN A 106 2.80 -12.88 -9.53
N VAL A 107 3.80 -13.69 -9.16
CA VAL A 107 4.98 -13.93 -9.99
C VAL A 107 5.02 -15.43 -10.28
N ALA A 108 4.95 -15.78 -11.57
CA ALA A 108 4.66 -17.15 -11.99
C ALA A 108 3.38 -17.67 -11.32
N ASP A 109 3.44 -18.75 -10.56
CA ASP A 109 2.29 -19.32 -9.84
C ASP A 109 2.26 -18.95 -8.35
N GLU A 110 3.19 -18.08 -7.93
CA GLU A 110 3.34 -17.72 -6.53
C GLU A 110 2.59 -16.42 -6.23
N PRO A 111 1.57 -16.43 -5.34
CA PRO A 111 0.86 -15.21 -4.96
C PRO A 111 1.62 -14.46 -3.86
N PHE A 112 1.58 -13.12 -3.94
CA PHE A 112 2.20 -12.21 -3.00
C PHE A 112 1.17 -11.21 -2.51
N VAL A 113 1.11 -11.00 -1.20
CA VAL A 113 0.29 -9.94 -0.60
C VAL A 113 1.10 -9.19 0.43
N SER A 114 1.15 -7.86 0.32
CA SER A 114 1.75 -6.98 1.32
C SER A 114 0.79 -5.88 1.73
N MET A 115 0.83 -5.49 3.00
CA MET A 115 0.02 -4.42 3.55
C MET A 115 0.72 -3.75 4.73
N GLY A 116 0.56 -2.43 4.86
CA GLY A 116 1.18 -1.67 5.96
C GLY A 116 2.71 -1.69 5.94
N ILE A 117 3.32 -1.63 7.13
CA ILE A 117 4.78 -1.53 7.29
C ILE A 117 5.42 -2.92 7.16
N VAL A 118 6.21 -3.14 6.10
CA VAL A 118 6.92 -4.41 5.88
C VAL A 118 8.45 -4.28 5.95
N HIS A 119 8.99 -3.08 5.80
CA HIS A 119 10.42 -2.78 5.96
C HIS A 119 10.71 -2.36 7.40
N THR A 120 11.42 -3.20 8.15
CA THR A 120 11.62 -3.06 9.60
C THR A 120 13.09 -3.14 10.02
N LYS A 121 14.01 -2.99 9.06
CA LYS A 121 15.45 -3.06 9.36
C LYS A 121 15.86 -1.76 10.05
N GLY A 122 16.45 -1.87 11.25
CA GLY A 122 16.87 -0.70 12.03
C GLY A 122 15.73 0.00 12.79
N THR A 123 14.56 -0.63 12.90
CA THR A 123 13.41 -0.15 13.69
C THR A 123 13.22 -1.00 14.94
N ASP A 124 12.41 -0.54 15.88
CA ASP A 124 12.02 -1.23 17.13
C ASP A 124 10.76 -2.10 17.00
N TYR A 125 10.19 -2.22 15.80
CA TYR A 125 9.04 -3.08 15.54
C TYR A 125 9.30 -4.56 15.88
N GLU A 126 8.35 -5.17 16.56
CA GLU A 126 8.34 -6.62 16.79
C GLU A 126 7.96 -7.33 15.49
N THR A 127 8.73 -8.36 15.11
CA THR A 127 8.44 -9.13 13.89
C THR A 127 8.33 -10.62 14.17
N HIS A 128 7.37 -11.26 13.51
CA HIS A 128 7.19 -12.71 13.52
C HIS A 128 7.31 -13.22 12.09
N ILE A 129 8.25 -14.13 11.84
CA ILE A 129 8.52 -14.68 10.51
C ILE A 129 8.31 -16.19 10.54
N VAL A 130 7.50 -16.69 9.63
CA VAL A 130 7.37 -18.11 9.30
C VAL A 130 7.84 -18.29 7.85
N ALA A 131 8.87 -19.11 7.65
CA ALA A 131 9.42 -19.41 6.35
C ALA A 131 9.51 -20.93 6.17
N THR A 132 8.80 -21.46 5.19
CA THR A 132 8.85 -22.84 4.71
C THR A 132 9.13 -22.81 3.20
N PRO A 133 9.35 -23.95 2.53
CA PRO A 133 9.61 -23.97 1.09
C PRO A 133 8.54 -23.28 0.22
N ASN A 134 7.28 -23.29 0.65
CA ASN A 134 6.14 -22.77 -0.13
C ASN A 134 5.41 -21.62 0.57
N ILE A 135 5.86 -21.20 1.75
CA ILE A 135 5.18 -20.16 2.52
C ILE A 135 6.22 -19.23 3.10
N TYR A 136 6.05 -17.94 2.87
CA TYR A 136 6.71 -16.91 3.64
C TYR A 136 5.65 -15.99 4.23
N ARG A 137 5.63 -15.86 5.55
CA ARG A 137 4.77 -14.93 6.27
C ARG A 137 5.61 -14.10 7.22
N LYS A 138 5.58 -12.78 7.04
CA LYS A 138 6.14 -11.82 7.99
C LYS A 138 5.01 -10.97 8.55
N LEU A 139 4.92 -10.90 9.86
CA LEU A 139 3.99 -10.04 10.60
C LEU A 139 4.80 -9.00 11.34
N VAL A 140 4.31 -7.75 11.35
CA VAL A 140 4.98 -6.61 11.97
C VAL A 140 4.02 -5.97 12.97
N PHE A 141 4.46 -5.89 14.21
CA PHE A 141 3.71 -5.35 15.33
C PHE A 141 4.40 -4.10 15.87
N THR A 142 3.64 -3.24 16.55
CA THR A 142 4.20 -2.15 17.35
C THR A 142 5.19 -2.67 18.39
N PRO A 143 6.13 -1.85 18.89
CA PRO A 143 7.13 -2.29 19.87
C PRO A 143 6.53 -2.86 21.17
N ASP A 144 5.35 -2.37 21.57
CA ASP A 144 4.59 -2.87 22.71
C ASP A 144 3.77 -4.15 22.39
N GLY A 145 3.79 -4.59 21.14
CA GLY A 145 3.11 -5.76 20.63
C GLY A 145 1.58 -5.69 20.61
N THR A 146 0.99 -4.50 20.79
CA THR A 146 -0.47 -4.34 20.96
C THR A 146 -1.24 -4.12 19.66
N MET A 147 -0.55 -3.76 18.57
CA MET A 147 -1.16 -3.56 17.25
C MET A 147 -0.37 -4.30 16.16
N LEU A 148 -1.08 -4.84 15.18
CA LEU A 148 -0.50 -5.29 13.92
C LEU A 148 -0.45 -4.09 12.96
N VAL A 149 0.75 -3.75 12.48
CA VAL A 149 0.98 -2.56 11.61
C VAL A 149 1.43 -2.91 10.21
N GLY A 150 1.76 -4.17 9.96
CA GLY A 150 2.04 -4.64 8.62
C GLY A 150 2.14 -6.15 8.51
N ALA A 151 1.99 -6.63 7.28
CA ALA A 151 2.10 -8.05 6.97
C ALA A 151 2.55 -8.27 5.53
N LEU A 152 3.31 -9.34 5.31
CA LEU A 152 3.76 -9.83 4.02
C LEU A 152 3.49 -11.34 3.95
N PHE A 153 2.85 -11.77 2.88
CA PHE A 153 2.47 -13.15 2.61
C PHE A 153 2.98 -13.55 1.21
N ILE A 154 3.56 -14.74 1.13
CA ILE A 154 3.97 -15.42 -0.10
C ILE A 154 3.45 -16.86 0.01
N GLY A 155 2.74 -17.33 -1.02
CA GLY A 155 2.16 -18.67 -1.08
C GLY A 155 0.78 -18.76 -0.45
N ASP A 156 0.71 -18.86 0.88
CA ASP A 156 -0.57 -18.84 1.60
C ASP A 156 -1.05 -17.40 1.85
N ILE A 157 -1.91 -16.92 0.94
CA ILE A 157 -2.57 -15.61 1.05
C ILE A 157 -3.99 -15.71 1.62
N SER A 158 -4.36 -16.87 2.20
CA SER A 158 -5.67 -17.04 2.81
C SER A 158 -5.82 -16.07 3.99
N LYS A 159 -7.06 -15.68 4.30
CA LYS A 159 -7.42 -14.77 5.41
C LYS A 159 -6.77 -13.36 5.36
N THR A 160 -5.98 -13.01 4.34
CA THR A 160 -5.31 -11.70 4.23
C THR A 160 -6.27 -10.51 4.32
N GLY A 161 -7.54 -10.68 3.92
CA GLY A 161 -8.58 -9.68 4.15
C GLY A 161 -8.85 -9.36 5.62
N LEU A 162 -8.73 -10.34 6.54
CA LEU A 162 -8.88 -10.14 7.98
C LEU A 162 -7.67 -9.39 8.57
N TYR A 163 -6.46 -9.73 8.13
CA TYR A 163 -5.25 -9.00 8.52
C TYR A 163 -5.32 -7.55 8.03
N ARG A 164 -5.78 -7.34 6.79
CA ARG A 164 -6.01 -6.00 6.23
C ARG A 164 -6.99 -5.22 7.09
N TYR A 165 -8.09 -5.82 7.49
CA TYR A 165 -9.09 -5.19 8.35
C TYR A 165 -8.48 -4.75 9.69
N ILE A 166 -7.77 -5.65 10.38
CA ILE A 166 -7.08 -5.33 11.65
C ILE A 166 -6.13 -4.13 11.50
N ILE A 167 -5.29 -4.14 10.45
CA ILE A 167 -4.29 -3.09 10.20
C ILE A 167 -5.00 -1.77 9.88
N ARG A 168 -5.97 -1.80 8.97
CA ARG A 168 -6.67 -0.59 8.50
C ARG A 168 -7.46 0.08 9.60
N GLU A 169 -8.17 -0.68 10.41
CA GLU A 169 -8.98 -0.16 11.53
C GLU A 169 -8.16 0.10 12.80
N ARG A 170 -6.83 -0.13 12.77
CA ARG A 170 -5.90 0.07 13.90
C ARG A 170 -6.38 -0.64 15.18
N MET A 171 -6.83 -1.89 15.03
CA MET A 171 -7.40 -2.64 16.14
C MET A 171 -6.33 -3.06 17.15
N SER A 172 -6.67 -2.99 18.43
CA SER A 172 -5.91 -3.69 19.48
C SER A 172 -6.02 -5.20 19.25
N ILE A 173 -4.89 -5.91 19.31
CA ILE A 173 -4.82 -7.35 19.07
C ILE A 173 -4.52 -8.17 20.32
N LYS A 174 -4.53 -7.56 21.51
CA LYS A 174 -4.10 -8.20 22.77
C LYS A 174 -4.74 -9.58 22.98
N ASP A 175 -6.03 -9.71 22.69
CA ASP A 175 -6.78 -10.95 22.92
C ASP A 175 -6.71 -11.96 21.76
N ILE A 176 -6.16 -11.55 20.62
CA ILE A 176 -6.15 -12.35 19.37
C ILE A 176 -4.77 -12.51 18.76
N LYS A 177 -3.70 -11.97 19.38
CA LYS A 177 -2.33 -11.99 18.84
C LYS A 177 -1.84 -13.41 18.55
N SER A 178 -2.15 -14.36 19.42
CA SER A 178 -1.82 -15.78 19.21
C SER A 178 -2.49 -16.32 17.94
N GLU A 179 -3.74 -15.97 17.67
CA GLU A 179 -4.47 -16.38 16.47
C GLU A 179 -3.90 -15.73 15.21
N ILE A 180 -3.44 -14.48 15.30
CA ILE A 180 -2.77 -13.76 14.22
C ILE A 180 -1.45 -14.44 13.84
N VAL A 181 -0.60 -14.70 14.83
CA VAL A 181 0.74 -15.31 14.64
C VAL A 181 0.63 -16.72 14.06
N ASN A 182 -0.31 -17.51 14.59
CA ASN A 182 -0.55 -18.89 14.17
C ASN A 182 -1.41 -19.04 12.91
N HIS A 183 -1.81 -17.93 12.27
CA HIS A 183 -2.64 -17.94 11.07
C HIS A 183 -4.01 -18.61 11.22
N ARG A 184 -4.63 -18.44 12.38
CA ARG A 184 -5.91 -19.06 12.76
C ARG A 184 -7.08 -18.08 12.85
N LEU A 185 -6.87 -16.82 12.46
CA LEU A 185 -7.92 -15.80 12.40
C LEU A 185 -9.16 -16.25 11.61
N HIS A 186 -10.32 -15.93 12.17
CA HIS A 186 -11.65 -16.11 11.56
C HIS A 186 -12.61 -15.00 12.03
N TYR A 187 -13.75 -14.83 11.36
CA TYR A 187 -14.71 -13.76 11.68
C TYR A 187 -15.19 -13.76 13.14
N GLY A 188 -15.32 -14.93 13.77
CA GLY A 188 -15.70 -15.04 15.18
C GLY A 188 -14.74 -14.36 16.17
N ASN A 189 -13.51 -14.02 15.76
CA ASN A 189 -12.59 -13.27 16.59
C ASN A 189 -12.97 -11.78 16.71
N PHE A 190 -13.84 -11.26 15.84
CA PHE A 190 -14.28 -9.86 15.81
C PHE A 190 -15.69 -9.63 16.36
N LEU A 191 -16.38 -10.69 16.78
CA LEU A 191 -17.75 -10.64 17.29
C LEU A 191 -17.82 -10.58 18.83
N ARG A 192 -16.69 -10.28 19.50
CA ARG A 192 -16.57 -10.24 20.96
C ARG A 192 -16.48 -8.82 21.47
#